data_AF-A0A0N4WP38-F1
#
_entry.id   AF-A0A0N4WP38-F1
#
_cell.length_a   1.000
_cell.length_b   1.000
_cell.length_c   1.000
_cell.angle_alpha   90.00
_cell.angle_beta   90.00
_cell.angle_gamma   90.00
#
_symmetry.space_group_name_H-M   'P 1'
#
loop_
_entity.id
_entity.type
_entity.pdbx_description
1 polymer ?
#
loop_
_entity_poly.entity_id
_entity_poly.type
_entity_poly.pdbx_seq_one_letter_code
_entity_poly.pdbx_strand_id
1 'polypeptide(L)'
;MSSFPKREWYKLATSLATAARMGMKMIAVAPPRGDKSYAKNRADTIEAIELANSAAVTMKGLRCLIPSTESPQEPSHGPGAHPRRSSAEAYSKEVIQEYYEALRTYVKEEVELPPLQSAPRSRSSRTRLYFKQKEQING
;
A
#
# COMPACT_ATOMS: atom_id res chain seq x y z
N MET A 1 10.82 -12.04 -17.55
CA MET A 1 9.98 -10.94 -17.00
C MET A 1 8.53 -11.37 -17.16
N SER A 2 7.87 -11.87 -16.12
CA SER A 2 6.44 -12.18 -16.18
C SER A 2 5.67 -10.91 -15.84
N SER A 3 5.07 -10.28 -16.85
CA SER A 3 4.05 -9.26 -16.59
C SER A 3 2.83 -9.93 -15.97
N PHE A 4 2.20 -9.28 -15.00
CA PHE A 4 0.87 -9.70 -14.54
C PHE A 4 -0.08 -9.77 -15.75
N PRO A 5 -0.78 -10.89 -15.99
CA PRO A 5 -1.68 -11.00 -17.13
C PRO A 5 -2.80 -9.95 -17.04
N LYS A 6 -3.17 -9.30 -18.15
CA LYS A 6 -4.26 -8.30 -18.19
C LYS A 6 -5.56 -8.81 -17.54
N ARG A 7 -5.86 -10.09 -17.71
CA ARG A 7 -7.01 -10.76 -17.08
C ARG A 7 -7.03 -10.59 -15.56
N GLU A 8 -5.88 -10.64 -14.91
CA GLU A 8 -5.79 -10.50 -13.45
C GLU A 8 -6.03 -9.06 -13.01
N TRP A 9 -5.56 -8.07 -13.78
CA TRP A 9 -5.89 -6.66 -13.55
C TRP A 9 -7.39 -6.38 -13.69
N TYR A 10 -8.07 -6.99 -14.67
CA TYR A 10 -9.53 -6.89 -14.79
C TYR A 10 -10.28 -7.51 -13.62
N LYS A 11 -9.82 -8.67 -13.13
CA LYS A 11 -10.39 -9.27 -11.90
C LYS A 11 -10.20 -8.34 -10.70
N LEU A 12 -9.02 -7.73 -10.56
CA LEU A 12 -8.77 -6.76 -9.50
C LEU A 12 -9.73 -5.57 -9.61
N ALA A 13 -9.85 -4.95 -10.78
CA ALA A 13 -10.77 -3.83 -11.01
C ALA A 13 -12.23 -4.18 -10.66
N THR A 14 -12.69 -5.38 -11.01
CA THR A 14 -14.03 -5.87 -10.66
C THR A 14 -14.22 -6.02 -9.15
N SER A 15 -13.21 -6.56 -8.45
CA SER A 15 -13.23 -6.68 -6.99
C SER A 15 -13.24 -5.31 -6.31
N LEU A 16 -12.43 -4.37 -6.80
CA LEU A 16 -12.39 -2.99 -6.31
C LEU A 16 -13.74 -2.28 -6.50
N ALA A 17 -14.35 -2.41 -7.68
CA ALA A 17 -15.66 -1.85 -7.96
C ALA A 17 -16.74 -2.45 -7.04
N THR A 18 -16.64 -3.74 -6.70
CA THR A 18 -17.55 -4.40 -5.76
C THR A 18 -17.38 -3.86 -4.34
N ALA A 19 -16.14 -3.73 -3.86
CA ALA A 19 -15.85 -3.14 -2.56
C ALA A 19 -16.36 -1.69 -2.47
N ALA A 20 -16.14 -0.88 -3.51
CA ALA A 20 -16.67 0.49 -3.59
C ALA A 20 -18.19 0.55 -3.52
N ARG A 21 -18.88 -0.38 -4.22
CA ARG A 21 -20.35 -0.53 -4.16
C ARG A 21 -20.86 -0.92 -2.77
N MET A 22 -20.05 -1.64 -1.99
CA MET A 22 -20.33 -1.94 -0.58
C MET A 22 -20.01 -0.77 0.37
N GLY A 23 -19.65 0.40 -0.15
CA GLY A 23 -19.37 1.59 0.65
C GLY A 23 -17.95 1.66 1.22
N MET A 24 -17.04 0.77 0.79
CA MET A 24 -15.64 0.83 1.24
C MET A 24 -14.90 2.00 0.59
N LYS A 25 -14.20 2.80 1.41
CA LYS A 25 -13.21 3.77 0.95
C LYS A 25 -11.90 3.03 0.64
N MET A 26 -11.39 3.18 -0.57
CA MET A 26 -10.11 2.61 -1.01
C MET A 26 -9.24 3.71 -1.60
N ILE A 27 -7.96 3.70 -1.24
CA ILE A 27 -6.98 4.69 -1.68
C ILE A 27 -5.83 3.92 -2.32
N ALA A 28 -5.56 4.19 -3.59
CA ALA A 28 -4.40 3.65 -4.30
C ALA A 28 -3.24 4.64 -4.23
N VAL A 29 -2.06 4.14 -3.88
CA VAL A 29 -0.80 4.89 -3.74
C VAL A 29 0.31 4.10 -4.40
N ALA A 30 1.33 4.78 -4.93
CA ALA A 30 2.44 4.13 -5.61
C ALA A 30 3.20 3.25 -4.62
N PRO A 31 3.53 1.98 -4.96
CA PRO A 31 4.31 1.13 -4.07
C PRO A 31 5.73 1.68 -3.88
N PRO A 32 6.52 1.18 -2.90
CA PRO A 32 7.93 1.52 -2.82
C PRO A 32 8.65 1.22 -4.14
N ARG A 33 9.51 2.13 -4.58
CA ARG A 33 10.28 1.98 -5.81
C ARG A 33 11.26 0.81 -5.67
N GLY A 34 11.61 0.13 -6.76
CA GLY A 34 12.79 -0.73 -6.71
C GLY A 34 12.90 -1.91 -7.63
N ASP A 35 11.83 -2.33 -8.30
CA ASP A 35 11.94 -3.39 -9.31
C ASP A 35 11.75 -2.85 -10.72
N LYS A 36 12.18 -3.64 -11.71
CA LYS A 36 12.07 -3.29 -13.15
C LYS A 36 10.63 -3.11 -13.62
N SER A 37 9.66 -3.65 -12.87
CA SER A 37 8.23 -3.55 -13.19
C SER A 37 7.56 -2.32 -12.58
N TYR A 38 8.25 -1.52 -11.76
CA TYR A 38 7.67 -0.39 -11.04
C TYR A 38 6.82 0.54 -11.91
N ALA A 39 7.40 1.06 -13.01
CA ALA A 39 6.70 1.98 -13.90
C ALA A 39 5.45 1.35 -14.53
N LYS A 40 5.56 0.08 -14.94
CA LYS A 40 4.42 -0.67 -15.50
C LYS A 40 3.34 -0.91 -14.45
N ASN A 41 3.70 -1.35 -13.25
CA ASN A 41 2.75 -1.62 -12.17
C ASN A 41 1.98 -0.34 -11.77
N ARG A 42 2.63 0.83 -11.80
CA ARG A 42 1.94 2.11 -11.61
C ARG A 42 0.86 2.34 -12.66
N ALA A 43 1.23 2.22 -13.94
CA ALA A 43 0.31 2.41 -15.06
C ALA A 43 -0.86 1.42 -15.00
N ASP A 44 -0.56 0.13 -14.82
CA ASP A 44 -1.57 -0.93 -14.71
C ASP A 44 -2.50 -0.70 -13.49
N THR A 45 -1.98 -0.18 -12.37
CA THR A 45 -2.80 0.16 -11.19
C THR A 45 -3.72 1.33 -11.46
N ILE A 46 -3.21 2.41 -12.09
CA ILE A 46 -4.03 3.57 -12.48
C ILE A 46 -5.17 3.11 -13.38
N GLU A 47 -4.87 2.34 -14.43
CA GLU A 47 -5.88 1.80 -15.36
C GLU A 47 -6.92 0.94 -14.63
N ALA A 48 -6.48 0.08 -13.69
CA ALA A 48 -7.40 -0.74 -12.91
C ALA A 48 -8.32 0.08 -12.00
N ILE A 49 -7.82 1.16 -11.37
CA ILE A 49 -8.67 2.06 -10.56
C ILE A 49 -9.65 2.84 -11.45
N GLU A 50 -9.22 3.34 -12.59
CA GLU A 50 -10.08 4.07 -13.53
C GLU A 50 -11.21 3.19 -14.07
N LEU A 51 -10.88 1.94 -14.42
CA LEU A 51 -11.87 0.95 -14.82
C LEU A 51 -12.83 0.62 -13.68
N ALA A 52 -12.31 0.42 -12.46
CA ALA A 52 -13.13 0.13 -11.29
C ALA A 52 -14.09 1.30 -10.97
N ASN A 53 -13.62 2.54 -11.07
CA ASN A 53 -14.43 3.75 -10.89
C ASN A 53 -15.55 3.83 -11.94
N SER A 54 -15.22 3.53 -13.19
CA SER A 54 -16.21 3.49 -14.29
C SER A 54 -17.28 2.42 -14.04
N ALA A 55 -16.89 1.27 -13.49
CA ALA A 55 -17.80 0.16 -13.18
C ALA A 55 -18.59 0.33 -11.88
N ALA A 56 -18.11 1.14 -10.92
CA ALA A 56 -18.74 1.33 -9.61
C ALA A 56 -19.91 2.34 -9.62
N VAL A 57 -20.24 2.91 -10.80
CA VAL A 57 -21.36 3.83 -11.13
C VAL A 57 -22.01 4.48 -9.89
N THR A 58 -21.69 5.75 -9.67
CA THR A 58 -22.24 6.64 -8.61
C THR A 58 -21.54 6.57 -7.25
N MET A 59 -20.67 5.58 -6.98
CA MET A 59 -19.97 5.46 -5.69
C MET A 59 -18.61 6.17 -5.69
N LYS A 60 -18.41 7.16 -4.81
CA LYS A 60 -17.13 7.89 -4.62
C LYS A 60 -16.12 7.16 -3.72
N GLY A 61 -16.12 5.83 -3.76
CA GLY A 61 -15.34 5.00 -2.83
C GLY A 61 -13.85 4.85 -3.20
N LEU A 62 -13.47 5.01 -4.46
CA LEU A 62 -12.11 4.74 -4.93
C LEU A 62 -11.38 6.04 -5.26
N ARG A 63 -10.21 6.25 -4.63
CA ARG A 63 -9.33 7.38 -4.92
C ARG A 63 -7.96 6.90 -5.38
N CYS A 64 -7.57 7.28 -6.59
CA CYS A 64 -6.20 7.09 -7.07
C CYS A 64 -5.37 8.32 -6.70
N LEU A 65 -4.33 8.14 -5.86
CA LEU A 65 -3.32 9.15 -5.57
C LEU A 65 -2.01 8.87 -6.30
N ILE A 66 -2.03 8.00 -7.32
CA ILE A 66 -0.86 7.75 -8.16
C ILE A 66 -0.91 8.73 -9.33
N PRO A 67 -0.06 9.77 -9.38
CA PRO A 67 -0.02 10.69 -10.50
C PRO A 67 0.44 9.98 -11.78
N SER A 68 -0.09 10.39 -12.93
CA SER A 68 0.28 9.81 -14.24
C SER A 68 1.78 9.95 -14.52
N THR A 69 2.41 11.02 -14.05
CA THR A 69 3.85 11.25 -14.06
C THR A 69 4.41 11.12 -12.65
N GLU A 70 5.62 10.58 -12.52
CA GLU A 70 6.32 10.52 -11.23
C GLU A 70 6.45 11.92 -10.60
N SER A 71 6.18 12.01 -9.31
CA SER A 71 6.15 13.26 -8.53
C SER A 71 7.04 13.11 -7.27
N PRO A 72 7.91 14.09 -6.98
CA PRO A 72 8.74 14.09 -5.77
C PRO A 72 7.95 14.03 -4.46
N GLN A 73 6.66 14.37 -4.50
CA GLN A 73 5.77 14.34 -3.36
C GLN A 73 5.22 12.94 -3.08
N GLU A 74 5.34 11.98 -4.00
CA GLU A 74 4.89 10.60 -3.78
C GLU A 74 5.74 9.91 -2.69
N PRO A 75 5.15 9.03 -1.86
CA PRO A 75 5.87 8.27 -0.85
C PRO A 75 7.03 7.44 -1.41
N SER A 76 6.93 7.05 -2.69
CA SER A 76 7.96 6.31 -3.42
C SER A 76 9.24 7.09 -3.73
N HIS A 77 9.24 8.42 -3.52
CA HIS A 77 10.37 9.32 -3.79
C HIS A 77 11.09 9.80 -2.52
N GLY A 78 10.74 9.29 -1.35
CA GLY A 78 11.42 9.61 -0.10
C GLY A 78 12.90 9.20 -0.08
N PRO A 79 13.66 9.59 0.95
CA PRO A 79 15.07 9.24 1.13
C PRO A 79 15.34 7.73 1.00
N GLY A 80 14.36 6.91 1.40
CA GLY A 80 14.36 5.46 1.34
C GLY A 80 13.88 4.85 0.03
N ALA A 81 13.90 5.59 -1.08
CA ALA A 81 13.67 5.06 -2.44
C ALA A 81 14.81 4.11 -2.87
N HIS A 82 15.15 3.12 -2.04
CA HIS A 82 16.18 2.14 -2.27
C HIS A 82 15.60 0.94 -3.03
N PRO A 83 16.16 0.59 -4.19
CA PRO A 83 15.71 -0.55 -4.93
C PRO A 83 15.94 -1.86 -4.17
N ARG A 84 14.93 -2.73 -4.13
CA ARG A 84 15.15 -4.16 -3.87
C ARG A 84 15.83 -4.80 -5.08
N ARG A 85 16.73 -5.77 -4.90
CA ARG A 85 17.50 -6.32 -6.04
C ARG A 85 16.62 -7.13 -6.98
N SER A 86 15.50 -7.65 -6.48
CA SER A 86 14.49 -8.35 -7.29
C SER A 86 13.10 -8.29 -6.65
N SER A 87 12.08 -8.63 -7.43
CA SER A 87 10.69 -8.71 -6.93
C SER A 87 10.48 -9.81 -5.88
N ALA A 88 11.37 -10.80 -5.81
CA ALA A 88 11.33 -11.89 -4.84
C ALA A 88 11.95 -11.50 -3.48
N GLU A 89 12.70 -10.40 -3.44
CA GLU A 89 13.33 -9.91 -2.22
C GLU A 89 12.38 -8.99 -1.45
N ALA A 90 12.42 -9.08 -0.12
CA ALA A 90 11.72 -8.15 0.75
C ALA A 90 12.45 -6.79 0.77
N TYR A 91 11.70 -5.70 0.96
CA TYR A 91 12.30 -4.42 1.31
C TYR A 91 12.93 -4.51 2.71
N SER A 92 14.01 -3.76 2.93
CA SER A 92 14.59 -3.66 4.27
C SER A 92 13.60 -2.98 5.22
N LYS A 93 13.82 -3.16 6.52
CA LYS A 93 12.96 -2.56 7.55
C LYS A 93 13.01 -1.03 7.47
N GLU A 94 14.19 -0.49 7.20
CA GLU A 94 14.46 0.94 7.08
C GLU A 94 13.66 1.54 5.92
N VAL A 95 13.70 0.90 4.74
CA VAL A 95 12.92 1.32 3.56
C VAL A 95 11.43 1.34 3.84
N ILE A 96 10.91 0.28 4.49
CA ILE A 96 9.48 0.22 4.83
C ILE A 96 9.10 1.30 5.85
N GLN A 97 9.95 1.55 6.84
CA GLN A 97 9.70 2.58 7.85
C GLN A 97 9.64 3.96 7.21
N GLU A 98 10.63 4.32 6.39
CA GLU A 98 10.69 5.62 5.72
C GLU A 98 9.54 5.81 4.73
N TYR A 99 9.25 4.79 3.92
CA TYR A 99 8.09 4.81 3.02
C TYR A 99 6.79 5.01 3.80
N TYR A 100 6.62 4.31 4.93
CA TYR A 100 5.40 4.42 5.73
C TYR A 100 5.24 5.81 6.36
N GLU A 101 6.32 6.40 6.86
CA GLU A 101 6.28 7.77 7.41
C GLU A 101 5.90 8.81 6.32
N ALA A 102 6.47 8.69 5.12
CA ALA A 102 6.09 9.50 3.97
C ALA A 102 4.62 9.26 3.57
N LEU A 103 4.20 7.99 3.54
CA LEU A 103 2.82 7.60 3.21
C LEU A 103 1.80 8.23 4.17
N ARG A 104 2.05 8.16 5.49
CA ARG A 104 1.16 8.77 6.51
C ARG A 104 0.93 10.25 6.25
N THR A 105 1.98 10.97 5.87
CA THR A 105 1.90 12.40 5.55
C THR A 105 1.12 12.61 4.26
N TYR A 106 1.42 11.81 3.23
CA TYR A 106 0.83 11.91 1.90
C TYR A 106 -0.68 11.65 1.87
N VAL A 107 -1.18 10.71 2.67
CA VAL A 107 -2.60 10.33 2.68
C VAL A 107 -3.39 10.96 3.82
N LYS A 108 -2.81 11.88 4.59
CA LYS A 108 -3.42 12.42 5.82
C LYS A 108 -4.81 13.03 5.60
N GLU A 109 -5.01 13.71 4.47
CA GLU A 109 -6.31 14.29 4.10
C GLU A 109 -7.36 13.21 3.73
N GLU A 110 -6.91 12.00 3.40
CA GLU A 110 -7.79 10.89 3.06
C GLU A 110 -8.07 9.94 4.21
N VAL A 111 -7.04 9.64 5.00
CA VAL A 111 -7.09 8.66 6.08
C VAL A 111 -5.95 8.92 7.06
N GLU A 112 -6.28 8.90 8.35
CA GLU A 112 -5.27 8.92 9.39
C GLU A 112 -4.76 7.50 9.64
N LEU A 113 -3.51 7.25 9.24
CA LEU A 113 -2.85 5.98 9.47
C LEU A 113 -2.17 5.96 10.85
N PRO A 114 -2.27 4.86 11.63
CA PRO A 114 -1.55 4.72 12.89
C PRO A 114 -0.03 4.71 12.66
N PRO A 115 0.81 4.94 13.68
CA PRO A 115 2.24 4.76 13.57
C PRO A 115 2.61 3.30 13.23
N LEU A 116 3.70 3.11 12.50
CA LEU A 116 4.20 1.76 12.23
C LEU A 116 4.69 1.13 13.54
N GLN A 117 4.08 0.03 13.96
CA GLN A 117 4.54 -0.67 15.14
C GLN A 117 5.88 -1.32 14.85
N SER A 118 6.92 -0.92 15.58
CA SER A 118 8.19 -1.64 15.51
C SER A 118 8.00 -3.03 16.11
N ALA A 119 8.33 -4.07 15.35
CA ALA A 119 8.34 -5.43 15.87
C ALA A 119 9.22 -5.49 17.14
N PRO A 120 8.84 -6.26 18.17
CA PRO A 120 9.61 -6.31 19.40
C PRO A 120 11.04 -6.75 19.07
N ARG A 121 12.03 -5.93 19.45
CA ARG A 121 13.45 -6.07 19.05
C ARG A 121 14.12 -7.38 19.47
N SER A 122 13.48 -8.20 20.32
CA SER A 122 14.01 -9.45 20.86
C SER A 122 12.89 -10.48 21.10
N ARG A 123 13.22 -11.79 21.05
CA ARG A 123 12.34 -12.88 21.51
C ARG A 123 11.81 -12.63 22.92
N SER A 124 12.64 -12.12 23.83
CA SER A 124 12.22 -11.83 25.22
C SER A 124 11.15 -10.75 25.28
N SER A 125 11.25 -9.72 24.42
CA SER A 125 10.26 -8.65 24.31
C SER A 125 8.92 -9.15 23.75
N ARG A 126 8.94 -10.11 22.81
CA ARG A 126 7.72 -10.76 22.28
C ARG A 126 6.99 -11.55 23.37
N THR A 127 7.72 -12.37 24.11
CA THR A 127 7.18 -13.16 25.22
C THR A 127 6.56 -12.27 26.30
N ARG A 128 7.25 -11.18 26.68
CA ARG A 128 6.72 -10.23 27.67
C ARG A 128 5.45 -9.52 27.22
N LEU A 129 5.36 -9.14 25.94
CA LEU A 129 4.16 -8.53 25.37
C LEU A 129 2.97 -9.51 25.36
N TYR A 130 3.21 -10.77 25.02
CA TYR A 130 2.18 -11.81 25.05
C TYR A 130 1.60 -11.99 26.46
N PHE A 131 2.46 -12.11 27.48
CA PHE A 131 2.00 -12.26 28.86
C PHE A 131 1.28 -11.01 29.37
N LYS A 132 1.77 -9.80 29.05
CA LYS A 132 1.12 -8.54 29.43
C LYS A 132 -0.26 -8.38 28.80
N GLN A 133 -0.43 -8.78 27.53
CA GLN A 133 -1.74 -8.76 26.87
C GLN A 133 -2.69 -9.81 27.47
N LYS A 134 -2.18 -10.99 27.83
CA LYS A 134 -2.98 -12.04 28.47
C LYS A 134 -3.51 -11.63 29.85
N GLU A 135 -2.72 -10.87 30.62
CA GLU A 135 -3.16 -10.34 31.92
C GLU A 135 -4.25 -9.28 31.79
N GLN A 136 -4.21 -8.44 30.75
CA GLN A 136 -5.22 -7.40 30.50
C GLN A 136 -6.56 -7.94 29.96
N ILE A 137 -6.58 -9.15 29.41
CA ILE A 137 -7.79 -9.80 28.89
C ILE A 137 -8.51 -10.58 29.99
N ASN A 138 -7.80 -10.98 31.05
CA ASN A 138 -8.30 -11.84 32.12
C ASN A 138 -8.58 -11.10 33.45
N GLY A 139 -8.50 -9.77 33.46
CA GLY A 139 -8.86 -8.91 34.61
C GLY A 139 -10.01 -8.01 34.23
#